data_AF-A0A7S3IRI9-F1
#
_entry.id   AF-A0A7S3IRI9-F1
#
_cell.length_a   1.000
_cell.length_b   1.000
_cell.length_c   1.000
_cell.angle_alpha   90.00
_cell.angle_beta   90.00
_cell.angle_gamma   90.00
#
_symmetry.space_group_name_H-M   'P 1'
#
loop_
_entity.id
_entity.type
_entity.pdbx_description
1 polymer ?
#
loop_
_entity_poly.entity_id
_entity_poly.type
_entity_poly.pdbx_seq_one_letter_code
_entity_poly.pdbx_strand_id
1 'polypeptide(L)'
;MPFTLIVDDPSGNSFIENPAAPTADQYCKKTHYLRDLAAYQFMGYPVDQATLQAEHDRLKEKQLEEINSKDAKFIGRQKAWVKQTKEEQEALLDKATAHATKPTTEAVAQAGYVDFSKSVEDQSQRNELAEDDPRKSVMKFPTPCYQCDKTGNVQMCFSSIPFFKEIIIMAFVCDFCGYRNSEIKEGGGIGDKAKRVTLTVDSDQDLNRDVFKSQTAKFSIPELEFDMEPGSLGSLYTTVEGLLAKLIEELELNNPFGQGDSAQDQ
;
A
#
# COMPACT_ATOMS: atom_id res chain seq x y z
N MET A 1 -13.01 3.38 -21.30
CA MET A 1 -13.05 4.83 -21.05
C MET A 1 -12.02 5.09 -19.96
N PRO A 2 -11.08 6.03 -20.14
CA PRO A 2 -10.12 6.33 -19.09
C PRO A 2 -10.83 6.95 -17.88
N PHE A 3 -10.35 6.63 -16.69
CA PHE A 3 -10.83 7.20 -15.44
C PHE A 3 -9.66 7.44 -14.47
N THR A 4 -9.92 8.21 -13.41
CA THR A 4 -8.90 8.59 -12.45
C THR A 4 -9.19 7.92 -11.11
N LEU A 5 -8.15 7.32 -10.54
CA LEU A 5 -8.17 6.72 -9.22
C LEU A 5 -7.31 7.57 -8.28
N ILE A 6 -7.88 8.00 -7.17
CA ILE A 6 -7.18 8.80 -6.17
C ILE A 6 -7.14 8.03 -4.85
N VAL A 7 -5.96 7.79 -4.33
CA VAL A 7 -5.74 7.26 -2.98
C VAL A 7 -5.11 8.36 -2.13
N ASP A 8 -5.86 8.91 -1.19
CA ASP A 8 -5.41 9.95 -0.28
C ASP A 8 -5.20 9.37 1.12
N ASP A 9 -3.94 9.27 1.54
CA ASP A 9 -3.58 8.55 2.74
C ASP A 9 -2.81 9.43 3.73
N PRO A 10 -3.45 9.83 4.85
CA PRO A 10 -2.77 10.59 5.90
C PRO A 10 -1.62 9.78 6.51
N SER A 11 -1.69 8.46 6.62
CA SER A 11 -0.56 7.68 7.14
C SER A 11 0.65 7.65 6.20
N GLY A 12 0.44 7.96 4.91
CA GLY A 12 1.47 7.93 3.88
C GLY A 12 1.91 6.52 3.48
N ASN A 13 1.15 5.49 3.87
CA ASN A 13 1.51 4.09 3.69
C ASN A 13 0.85 3.47 2.46
N SER A 14 -0.12 4.10 1.80
CA SER A 14 -0.68 3.57 0.56
C SER A 14 0.34 3.62 -0.58
N PHE A 15 0.17 2.70 -1.53
CA PHE A 15 1.08 2.49 -2.64
C PHE A 15 0.35 1.96 -3.88
N ILE A 16 0.81 2.42 -5.03
CA ILE A 16 0.46 1.88 -6.34
C ILE A 16 1.79 1.62 -7.06
N GLU A 17 1.89 0.45 -7.66
CA GLU A 17 3.03 -0.01 -8.43
C GLU A 17 3.34 0.92 -9.62
N ASN A 18 4.63 1.12 -9.85
CA ASN A 18 5.14 1.75 -11.05
C ASN A 18 5.75 0.67 -11.96
N PRO A 19 5.07 0.26 -13.04
CA PRO A 19 5.56 -0.77 -13.95
C PRO A 19 6.79 -0.31 -14.75
N ALA A 20 7.03 1.01 -14.85
CA ALA A 20 8.20 1.58 -15.52
C ALA A 20 9.39 1.82 -14.57
N ALA A 21 9.32 1.37 -13.32
CA ALA A 21 10.38 1.55 -12.34
C ALA A 21 11.73 1.02 -12.86
N PRO A 22 12.85 1.73 -12.63
CA PRO A 22 12.99 2.93 -11.79
C PRO A 22 12.68 4.26 -12.52
N THR A 23 12.23 4.22 -13.77
CA THR A 23 11.82 5.42 -14.51
C THR A 23 10.56 6.02 -13.91
N ALA A 24 10.40 7.34 -14.01
CA ALA A 24 9.20 8.00 -13.54
C ALA A 24 7.96 7.49 -14.30
N ASP A 25 6.88 7.29 -13.56
CA ASP A 25 5.60 6.86 -14.10
C ASP A 25 4.84 8.04 -14.70
N GLN A 26 4.43 7.94 -15.96
CA GLN A 26 3.69 9.00 -16.63
C GLN A 26 2.21 9.05 -16.23
N TYR A 27 1.65 7.92 -15.77
CA TYR A 27 0.23 7.80 -15.44
C TYR A 27 -0.04 7.86 -13.92
N CYS A 28 0.99 7.75 -13.09
CA CYS A 28 0.88 7.77 -11.64
C CYS A 28 1.64 8.96 -11.04
N LYS A 29 0.88 9.92 -10.50
CA LYS A 29 1.43 11.07 -9.77
C LYS A 29 1.38 10.82 -8.27
N LYS A 30 2.54 10.86 -7.62
CA LYS A 30 2.68 10.73 -6.16
C LYS A 30 3.02 12.10 -5.56
N THR A 31 2.10 12.67 -4.78
CA THR A 31 2.31 13.94 -4.07
C THR A 31 2.36 13.70 -2.57
N HIS A 32 3.31 14.32 -1.89
CA HIS A 32 3.43 14.28 -0.44
C HIS A 32 3.01 15.63 0.14
N TYR A 33 2.29 15.61 1.25
CA TYR A 33 1.82 16.82 1.92
C TYR A 33 2.00 16.73 3.43
N LEU A 34 2.10 17.89 4.07
CA LEU A 34 2.13 17.96 5.53
C LEU A 34 0.75 17.67 6.09
N ARG A 35 0.71 16.86 7.14
CA ARG A 35 -0.51 16.59 7.87
C ARG A 35 -0.93 17.80 8.67
N ASP A 36 -2.23 17.96 8.84
CA ASP A 36 -2.80 18.89 9.79
C ASP A 36 -3.12 18.19 11.13
N LEU A 37 -3.59 18.98 12.08
CA LEU A 37 -3.98 18.49 13.41
C LEU A 37 -5.09 17.42 13.31
N ALA A 38 -6.05 17.65 12.42
CA ALA A 38 -7.19 16.74 12.23
C ALA A 38 -6.73 15.38 11.71
N ALA A 39 -5.79 15.33 10.76
CA ALA A 39 -5.22 14.08 10.27
C ALA A 39 -4.50 13.30 11.38
N TYR A 40 -3.77 13.97 12.27
CA TYR A 40 -3.11 13.31 13.40
C TYR A 40 -4.12 12.75 14.40
N GLN A 41 -5.15 13.52 14.75
CA GLN A 41 -6.23 13.04 15.62
C GLN A 41 -6.98 11.85 15.00
N PHE A 42 -7.24 11.90 13.70
CA PHE A 42 -7.86 10.81 12.95
C PHE A 42 -7.00 9.52 13.01
N MET A 43 -5.67 9.64 12.97
CA MET A 43 -4.74 8.52 13.15
C MET A 43 -4.59 8.07 14.63
N GLY A 44 -5.40 8.59 15.55
CA GLY A 44 -5.46 8.16 16.94
C GLY A 44 -4.54 8.92 17.90
N TYR A 45 -3.92 10.03 17.48
CA TYR A 45 -3.11 10.84 18.38
C TYR A 45 -4.00 11.64 19.35
N PRO A 46 -3.69 11.66 20.67
CA PRO A 46 -4.28 12.61 21.59
C PRO A 46 -4.08 14.06 21.12
N VAL A 47 -5.02 14.95 21.43
CA VAL A 47 -5.02 16.35 20.94
C VAL A 47 -3.68 17.06 21.20
N ASP A 48 -3.12 16.93 22.39
CA ASP A 48 -1.85 17.56 22.75
C ASP A 48 -0.68 17.03 21.92
N GLN A 49 -0.61 15.71 21.74
CA GLN A 49 0.43 15.05 20.92
C GLN A 49 0.27 15.37 19.44
N ALA A 50 -0.96 15.40 18.93
CA ALA A 50 -1.29 15.74 17.56
C ALA A 50 -0.86 17.18 17.23
N THR A 51 -1.06 18.11 18.17
CA THR A 51 -0.65 19.51 18.03
C THR A 51 0.86 19.63 17.95
N LEU A 52 1.57 19.01 18.89
CA LEU A 52 3.03 19.01 18.91
C LEU A 52 3.62 18.39 17.65
N GLN A 53 3.06 17.27 17.17
CA GLN A 53 3.55 16.60 15.97
C GLN A 53 3.30 17.42 14.71
N ALA A 54 2.12 18.03 14.56
CA ALA A 54 1.82 18.91 13.44
C ALA A 54 2.75 20.14 13.40
N GLU A 55 3.04 20.73 14.56
CA GLU A 55 4.01 21.83 14.66
C GLU A 55 5.43 21.38 14.33
N HIS A 56 5.85 20.22 14.86
CA HIS A 56 7.16 19.64 14.58
C HIS A 56 7.36 19.41 13.08
N ASP A 57 6.39 18.83 12.38
CA ASP A 57 6.47 18.57 10.94
C ASP A 57 6.55 19.87 10.14
N ARG A 58 5.80 20.90 10.53
CA ARG A 58 5.87 22.23 9.90
C ARG A 58 7.24 22.88 10.09
N LEU A 59 7.84 22.75 11.27
CA LEU A 59 9.17 23.26 11.55
C LEU A 59 10.25 22.48 10.78
N LYS A 60 10.13 21.14 10.73
CA LYS A 60 11.01 20.26 9.94
C LYS A 60 10.97 20.63 8.46
N GLU A 61 9.79 20.90 7.90
CA GLU A 61 9.65 21.33 6.50
C GLU A 61 10.33 22.67 6.24
N LYS A 62 10.10 23.67 7.11
CA LYS A 62 10.76 24.98 6.98
C LYS A 62 12.29 24.85 7.04
N GLN A 63 12.80 24.02 7.93
CA GLN A 63 14.24 23.75 8.02
C GLN A 63 14.78 23.09 6.75
N LEU A 64 14.05 22.11 6.18
CA LEU A 64 14.40 21.47 4.91
C LEU A 64 14.42 22.47 3.75
N GLU A 65 13.42 23.36 3.67
CA GLU A 65 13.36 24.43 2.68
C GLU A 65 14.54 25.40 2.82
N GLU A 66 14.89 25.78 4.04
CA GLU A 66 16.05 26.62 4.30
C GLU A 66 17.37 25.96 3.87
N ILE A 67 17.57 24.68 4.20
CA ILE A 67 18.75 23.91 3.80
C ILE A 67 18.83 23.84 2.27
N ASN A 68 17.74 23.43 1.61
CA ASN A 68 17.68 23.35 0.15
C ASN A 68 17.94 24.71 -0.51
N SER A 69 17.45 25.82 0.08
CA SER A 69 17.72 27.17 -0.43
C SER A 69 19.19 27.60 -0.26
N LYS A 70 19.84 27.17 0.82
CA LYS A 70 21.27 27.41 1.10
C LYS A 70 22.15 26.55 0.18
N ASP A 71 21.76 25.30 -0.06
CA ASP A 71 22.44 24.41 -0.99
C ASP A 71 22.27 24.86 -2.44
N ALA A 72 21.09 25.35 -2.86
CA ALA A 72 20.92 25.97 -4.17
C ALA A 72 21.82 27.20 -4.36
N LYS A 73 22.00 28.00 -3.30
CA LYS A 73 22.96 29.13 -3.30
C LYS A 73 24.43 28.67 -3.32
N PHE A 74 24.73 27.50 -2.75
CA PHE A 74 26.08 26.91 -2.75
C PHE A 74 26.42 26.24 -4.10
N ILE A 75 25.48 25.48 -4.68
CA ILE A 75 25.59 24.81 -5.99
C ILE A 75 25.68 25.83 -7.13
N GLY A 76 25.02 26.98 -7.01
CA GLY A 76 25.15 28.09 -7.96
C GLY A 76 26.59 28.63 -8.11
N ARG A 77 27.53 28.23 -7.23
CA ARG A 77 28.93 28.64 -7.27
C ARG A 77 29.89 27.55 -7.77
N GLN A 78 29.50 26.28 -7.74
CA GLN A 78 30.28 25.15 -8.26
C GLN A 78 29.35 23.97 -8.63
N LYS A 79 29.03 23.81 -9.92
CA LYS A 79 29.09 22.53 -10.67
C LYS A 79 28.39 22.64 -12.03
N ALA A 80 29.15 22.47 -13.10
CA ALA A 80 28.62 21.93 -14.33
C ALA A 80 28.09 20.51 -14.03
N TRP A 81 26.83 20.25 -14.35
CA TRP A 81 26.25 18.91 -14.31
C TRP A 81 27.05 18.00 -15.25
N VAL A 82 27.80 17.05 -14.70
CA VAL A 82 28.35 15.94 -15.49
C VAL A 82 27.17 15.01 -15.77
N LYS A 83 26.70 14.98 -17.02
CA LYS A 83 25.69 14.04 -17.47
C LYS A 83 26.28 12.63 -17.34
N GLN A 84 25.67 11.79 -16.50
CA GLN A 84 26.02 10.37 -16.42
C GLN A 84 25.82 9.72 -17.79
N THR A 85 26.73 8.83 -18.17
CA THR A 85 26.63 8.12 -19.45
C THR A 85 25.56 7.03 -19.37
N LYS A 86 25.04 6.63 -20.53
CA LYS A 86 24.06 5.54 -20.64
C LYS A 86 24.56 4.24 -19.99
N GLU A 87 25.85 3.96 -20.12
CA GLU A 87 26.52 2.79 -19.53
C GLU A 87 26.57 2.84 -17.99
N GLU A 88 26.73 4.02 -17.39
CA GLU A 88 26.70 4.17 -15.92
C GLU A 88 25.31 3.93 -15.35
N GLN A 89 24.26 4.37 -16.07
CA GLN A 89 22.87 4.13 -15.69
C GLN A 89 22.51 2.66 -15.83
N GLU A 90 22.95 2.00 -16.90
CA GLU A 90 22.73 0.57 -17.15
C GLU A 90 23.46 -0.29 -16.10
N ALA A 91 24.69 0.07 -15.72
CA ALA A 91 25.43 -0.61 -14.65
C ALA A 91 24.82 -0.43 -13.25
N LEU A 92 24.17 0.71 -12.99
CA LEU A 92 23.38 0.94 -11.77
C LEU A 92 22.09 0.10 -11.78
N LEU A 93 21.47 -0.05 -12.95
CA LEU A 93 20.30 -0.89 -13.16
C LEU A 93 20.64 -2.37 -12.92
N ASP A 94 21.76 -2.85 -13.47
CA ASP A 94 22.25 -4.22 -13.29
C ASP A 94 22.58 -4.54 -11.82
N LYS A 95 23.11 -3.57 -11.08
CA LYS A 95 23.34 -3.73 -9.63
C LYS A 95 22.02 -3.81 -8.85
N ALA A 96 21.01 -3.05 -9.26
CA ALA A 96 19.69 -3.08 -8.63
C ALA A 96 18.92 -4.37 -8.96
N THR A 97 18.99 -4.85 -10.20
CA THR A 97 18.34 -6.10 -10.64
C THR A 97 19.05 -7.34 -10.12
N ALA A 98 20.37 -7.31 -9.88
CA ALA A 98 21.08 -8.40 -9.20
C ALA A 98 20.63 -8.60 -7.73
N HIS A 99 20.08 -7.56 -7.10
CA HIS A 99 19.50 -7.62 -5.76
C HIS A 99 17.99 -7.91 -5.75
N ALA A 100 17.33 -7.90 -6.91
CA ALA A 100 15.91 -8.23 -7.07
C ALA A 100 15.76 -9.67 -7.58
N THR A 101 15.11 -10.53 -6.79
CA THR A 101 14.80 -11.91 -7.18
C THR A 101 13.89 -11.89 -8.43
N LYS A 102 14.25 -12.66 -9.48
CA LYS A 102 13.58 -12.64 -10.79
C LYS A 102 12.09 -13.03 -10.69
N PRO A 103 11.16 -12.34 -11.38
CA PRO A 103 9.76 -12.74 -11.45
C PRO A 103 9.57 -13.90 -12.44
N THR A 104 8.77 -14.89 -12.04
CA THR A 104 8.20 -15.90 -12.95
C THR A 104 6.93 -15.36 -13.59
N THR A 105 6.73 -15.71 -14.87
CA THR A 105 5.62 -15.28 -15.72
C THR A 105 4.29 -15.89 -15.28
N GLU A 106 3.53 -15.18 -14.44
CA GLU A 106 2.08 -15.30 -14.26
C GLU A 106 1.62 -14.07 -13.45
N ALA A 107 0.61 -13.34 -13.93
CA ALA A 107 0.18 -12.06 -13.35
C ALA A 107 -0.52 -12.29 -11.99
N VAL A 108 0.27 -12.33 -10.93
CA VAL A 108 -0.19 -12.44 -9.54
C VAL A 108 0.46 -11.33 -8.73
N ALA A 109 -0.33 -10.55 -7.98
CA ALA A 109 0.17 -9.52 -7.08
C ALA A 109 1.15 -10.16 -6.08
N GLN A 110 2.45 -9.89 -6.22
CA GLN A 110 3.49 -10.61 -5.48
C GLN A 110 4.24 -9.63 -4.58
N ALA A 111 3.92 -9.64 -3.28
CA ALA A 111 4.76 -9.02 -2.27
C ALA A 111 5.92 -9.97 -1.95
N GLY A 112 7.06 -9.81 -2.62
CA GLY A 112 8.28 -10.56 -2.30
C GLY A 112 8.12 -12.08 -2.48
N TYR A 113 8.40 -12.87 -1.44
CA TYR A 113 8.29 -14.35 -1.47
C TYR A 113 6.85 -14.86 -1.26
N VAL A 114 5.89 -13.95 -1.04
CA VAL A 114 4.52 -14.29 -0.66
C VAL A 114 3.58 -14.15 -1.86
N ASP A 115 2.95 -15.26 -2.20
CA ASP A 115 2.00 -15.42 -3.30
C ASP A 115 0.59 -15.44 -2.72
N PHE A 116 -0.14 -14.32 -2.84
CA PHE A 116 -1.49 -14.15 -2.28
C PHE A 116 -2.56 -15.01 -2.96
N SER A 117 -2.25 -15.64 -4.10
CA SER A 117 -3.15 -16.59 -4.75
C SER A 117 -3.10 -17.99 -4.11
N LYS A 118 -2.11 -18.25 -3.25
CA LYS A 118 -1.89 -19.54 -2.61
C LYS A 118 -2.11 -19.49 -1.10
N SER A 119 -2.43 -20.64 -0.52
CA SER A 119 -2.67 -20.78 0.92
C SER A 119 -1.41 -20.47 1.72
N VAL A 120 -1.56 -20.03 2.97
CA VAL A 120 -0.42 -19.77 3.87
C VAL A 120 0.40 -21.04 4.13
N GLU A 121 -0.23 -22.21 4.02
CA GLU A 121 0.42 -23.51 4.09
C GLU A 121 1.35 -23.75 2.89
N ASP A 122 0.94 -23.40 1.67
CA ASP A 122 1.78 -23.47 0.46
C ASP A 122 2.90 -22.42 0.47
N GLN A 123 2.70 -21.31 1.18
CA GLN A 123 3.74 -20.30 1.41
C GLN A 123 4.80 -20.81 2.41
N SER A 124 4.41 -21.65 3.37
CA SER A 124 5.32 -22.19 4.40
C SER A 124 6.41 -23.11 3.81
N GLN A 125 6.07 -23.96 2.83
CA GLN A 125 7.02 -24.90 2.21
C GLN A 125 8.07 -24.20 1.33
N ARG A 126 7.75 -23.03 0.76
CA ARG A 126 8.73 -22.23 0.00
C ARG A 126 9.75 -21.52 0.90
N ASN A 127 9.37 -21.19 2.13
CA ASN A 127 10.23 -20.49 3.08
C ASN A 127 11.23 -21.40 3.82
N GLU A 128 11.11 -22.73 3.73
CA GLU A 128 12.09 -23.66 4.32
C GLU A 128 13.49 -23.60 3.65
N LEU A 129 13.61 -22.93 2.50
CA LEU A 129 14.88 -22.73 1.79
C LEU A 129 15.54 -21.36 2.05
N ALA A 130 14.97 -20.51 2.92
CA ALA A 130 15.51 -19.19 3.23
C ALA A 130 16.25 -19.19 4.59
N GLU A 131 17.54 -18.85 4.56
CA GLU A 131 18.44 -18.73 5.72
C GLU A 131 17.86 -17.88 6.88
N ASP A 132 18.04 -18.40 8.11
CA ASP A 132 18.12 -17.83 9.48
C ASP A 132 17.55 -16.43 9.83
N ASP A 133 16.61 -15.87 9.06
CA ASP A 133 15.87 -14.65 9.42
C ASP A 133 14.50 -15.01 10.01
N PRO A 134 14.29 -14.86 11.33
CA PRO A 134 13.01 -15.19 11.96
C PRO A 134 11.84 -14.39 11.39
N ARG A 135 12.08 -13.22 10.76
CA ARG A 135 11.03 -12.41 10.12
C ARG A 135 10.45 -13.06 8.86
N LYS A 136 11.19 -13.98 8.23
CA LYS A 136 10.70 -14.74 7.06
C LYS A 136 9.99 -16.03 7.43
N SER A 137 10.00 -16.41 8.71
CA SER A 137 9.28 -17.59 9.19
C SER A 137 7.84 -17.23 9.58
N VAL A 138 6.91 -18.15 9.34
CA VAL A 138 5.50 -17.98 9.72
C VAL A 138 5.37 -18.22 11.22
N MET A 139 4.98 -17.19 11.97
CA MET A 139 4.67 -17.28 13.39
C MET A 139 3.21 -17.70 13.58
N LYS A 140 2.93 -18.57 14.56
CA LYS A 140 1.57 -19.03 14.86
C LYS A 140 1.18 -18.64 16.29
N PHE A 141 0.03 -17.99 16.43
CA PHE A 141 -0.51 -17.56 17.71
C PHE A 141 -1.89 -18.21 17.94
N PRO A 142 -2.13 -18.87 19.09
CA PRO A 142 -3.44 -19.38 19.43
C PRO A 142 -4.41 -18.22 19.68
N THR A 143 -5.58 -18.23 19.06
CA THR A 143 -6.58 -17.15 19.16
C THR A 143 -8.00 -17.74 19.09
N PRO A 144 -8.96 -17.27 19.90
CA PRO A 144 -10.34 -17.75 19.82
C PRO A 144 -10.99 -17.40 18.48
N CYS A 145 -11.75 -18.33 17.91
CA CYS A 145 -12.49 -18.14 16.66
C CYS A 145 -13.71 -17.25 16.88
N TYR A 146 -13.87 -16.19 16.09
CA TYR A 146 -15.04 -15.29 16.15
C TYR A 146 -16.38 -15.96 15.81
N GLN A 147 -16.37 -17.13 15.19
CA GLN A 147 -17.57 -17.83 14.74
C GLN A 147 -18.01 -18.96 15.66
N CYS A 148 -17.07 -19.68 16.30
CA CYS A 148 -17.37 -20.87 17.10
C CYS A 148 -16.71 -20.88 18.48
N ASP A 149 -16.00 -19.80 18.84
CA ASP A 149 -15.29 -19.59 20.11
C ASP A 149 -14.20 -20.62 20.46
N LYS A 150 -13.97 -21.63 19.61
CA LYS A 150 -12.86 -22.58 19.77
C LYS A 150 -11.54 -21.92 19.41
N THR A 151 -10.47 -22.32 20.08
CA THR A 151 -9.11 -21.83 19.81
C THR A 151 -8.65 -22.28 18.42
N GLY A 152 -8.55 -21.34 17.49
CA GLY A 152 -7.87 -21.51 16.21
C GLY A 152 -6.45 -20.94 16.26
N ASN A 153 -5.83 -20.82 15.09
CA ASN A 153 -4.48 -20.27 14.96
C ASN A 153 -4.48 -19.06 14.01
N VAL A 154 -3.91 -17.94 14.48
CA VAL A 154 -3.50 -16.84 13.60
C VAL A 154 -2.07 -17.10 13.15
N GLN A 155 -1.85 -17.11 11.85
CA GLN A 155 -0.54 -17.22 11.21
C GLN A 155 -0.10 -15.83 10.78
N MET A 156 1.08 -15.40 11.20
CA MET A 156 1.64 -14.08 10.92
C MET A 156 2.95 -14.23 10.15
N CYS A 157 3.09 -13.53 9.04
CA CYS A 157 4.35 -13.43 8.30
C CYS A 157 4.63 -11.99 7.89
N PHE A 158 5.93 -11.63 7.85
CA PHE A 158 6.36 -10.39 7.25
C PHE A 158 6.59 -10.60 5.76
N SER A 159 6.21 -9.61 4.96
CA SER A 159 6.49 -9.59 3.54
C SER A 159 6.93 -8.20 3.10
N SER A 160 7.85 -8.13 2.15
CA SER A 160 8.27 -6.88 1.53
C SER A 160 7.69 -6.78 0.12
N ILE A 161 6.97 -5.71 -0.17
CA ILE A 161 6.57 -5.39 -1.54
C ILE A 161 7.74 -4.63 -2.18
N PRO A 162 8.23 -5.03 -3.37
CA PRO A 162 9.29 -4.32 -4.07
C PRO A 162 9.00 -2.82 -4.20
N PHE A 163 9.99 -1.97 -3.92
CA PHE A 163 9.85 -0.51 -3.94
C PHE A 163 8.80 0.07 -2.96
N PHE A 164 8.32 -0.73 -2.01
CA PHE A 164 7.41 -0.33 -0.94
C PHE A 164 7.89 -0.84 0.43
N LYS A 165 7.22 -0.38 1.50
CA LYS A 165 7.52 -0.75 2.88
C LYS A 165 7.17 -2.23 3.15
N GLU A 166 7.69 -2.73 4.25
CA GLU A 166 7.33 -4.04 4.80
C GLU A 166 5.87 -4.05 5.28
N ILE A 167 5.16 -5.15 4.99
CA ILE A 167 3.79 -5.43 5.41
C ILE A 167 3.75 -6.70 6.27
N ILE A 168 2.74 -6.80 7.10
CA ILE A 168 2.47 -7.97 7.95
C ILE A 168 1.17 -8.59 7.45
N ILE A 169 1.20 -9.87 7.12
CA ILE A 169 0.02 -10.63 6.72
C ILE A 169 -0.36 -11.51 7.90
N MET A 170 -1.60 -11.35 8.36
CA MET A 170 -2.19 -12.15 9.43
C MET A 170 -3.34 -12.96 8.84
N ALA A 171 -3.24 -14.28 8.91
CA ALA A 171 -4.27 -15.19 8.42
C ALA A 171 -4.77 -16.06 9.57
N PHE A 172 -6.05 -15.94 9.90
CA PHE A 172 -6.73 -16.83 10.82
C PHE A 172 -7.35 -18.00 10.06
N VAL A 173 -7.12 -19.22 10.55
CA VAL A 173 -7.81 -20.42 10.08
C VAL A 173 -8.31 -21.20 11.29
N CYS A 174 -9.61 -21.50 11.31
CA CYS A 174 -10.21 -22.36 12.32
C CYS A 174 -10.26 -23.81 11.85
N ASP A 175 -9.53 -24.69 12.54
CA ASP A 175 -9.53 -26.14 12.25
C ASP A 175 -10.87 -26.83 12.59
N PHE A 176 -11.76 -26.17 13.32
CA PHE A 176 -13.03 -26.74 13.78
C PHE A 176 -14.23 -26.40 12.89
N CYS A 177 -14.41 -25.12 12.54
CA CYS A 177 -15.54 -24.67 11.73
C CYS A 177 -15.16 -24.22 10.32
N GLY A 178 -13.87 -24.16 9.99
CA GLY A 178 -13.39 -23.73 8.67
C GLY A 178 -13.45 -22.22 8.44
N TYR A 179 -13.81 -21.40 9.43
CA TYR A 179 -13.76 -19.94 9.31
C TYR A 179 -12.33 -19.48 9.01
N ARG A 180 -12.20 -18.60 8.01
CA ARG A 180 -10.94 -18.03 7.56
C ARG A 180 -11.06 -16.51 7.49
N ASN A 181 -10.00 -15.81 7.88
CA ASN A 181 -9.90 -14.37 7.72
C ASN A 181 -8.44 -14.01 7.40
N SER A 182 -8.22 -13.01 6.55
CA SER A 182 -6.89 -12.49 6.23
C SER A 182 -6.90 -10.98 6.38
N GLU A 183 -5.96 -10.48 7.18
CA GLU A 183 -5.77 -9.08 7.45
C GLU A 183 -4.33 -8.71 7.11
N ILE A 184 -4.16 -7.58 6.43
CA ILE A 184 -2.84 -7.05 6.09
C ILE A 184 -2.63 -5.79 6.93
N LYS A 185 -1.47 -5.66 7.57
CA LYS A 185 -1.07 -4.49 8.34
C LYS A 185 0.21 -3.91 7.79
N GLU A 186 0.42 -2.64 8.02
CA GLU A 186 1.69 -1.98 7.75
C GLU A 186 2.74 -2.46 8.77
N GLY A 187 3.89 -2.95 8.32
CA GLY A 187 4.96 -3.42 9.20
C GLY A 187 5.79 -2.29 9.81
N GLY A 188 5.63 -1.06 9.33
CA GLY A 188 6.34 0.13 9.80
C GLY A 188 5.42 1.20 10.37
N GLY A 189 6.02 2.21 10.98
CA GLY A 189 5.28 3.39 11.47
C GLY A 189 4.69 4.25 10.36
N ILE A 190 3.93 5.26 10.79
CA ILE A 190 3.41 6.34 9.95
C ILE A 190 4.57 6.95 9.13
N GLY A 191 4.36 7.21 7.84
CA GLY A 191 5.38 7.82 6.98
C GLY A 191 5.72 9.25 7.40
N ASP A 192 6.85 9.78 6.94
CA ASP A 192 7.25 11.17 7.25
C ASP A 192 6.20 12.21 6.84
N LYS A 193 5.52 11.97 5.72
CA LYS A 193 4.48 12.84 5.18
C LYS A 193 3.26 12.02 4.77
N ALA A 194 2.10 12.66 4.75
CA ALA A 194 0.94 12.10 4.11
C ALA A 194 1.17 11.99 2.60
N LYS A 195 0.48 11.06 1.94
CA LYS A 195 0.70 10.74 0.54
C LYS A 195 -0.63 10.66 -0.19
N ARG A 196 -0.71 11.38 -1.30
CA ARG A 196 -1.77 11.23 -2.29
C ARG A 196 -1.19 10.64 -3.56
N VAL A 197 -1.81 9.56 -4.01
CA VAL A 197 -1.48 8.87 -5.26
C VAL A 197 -2.64 9.07 -6.22
N THR A 198 -2.37 9.64 -7.38
CA THR A 198 -3.34 9.84 -8.45
C THR A 198 -2.90 9.02 -9.65
N LEU A 199 -3.68 8.00 -10.00
CA LEU A 199 -3.46 7.13 -11.14
C LEU A 199 -4.50 7.43 -12.21
N THR A 200 -4.06 7.68 -13.44
CA THR A 200 -4.93 7.68 -14.61
C THR A 200 -4.94 6.27 -15.20
N VAL A 201 -6.10 5.63 -15.21
CA VAL A 201 -6.29 4.28 -15.76
C VAL A 201 -6.82 4.43 -17.17
N ASP A 202 -6.04 4.03 -18.18
CA ASP A 202 -6.43 4.08 -19.59
C ASP A 202 -6.33 2.71 -20.28
N SER A 203 -5.46 1.83 -19.77
CA SER A 203 -5.19 0.52 -20.36
C SER A 203 -5.41 -0.64 -19.39
N ASP A 204 -5.55 -1.85 -19.92
CA ASP A 204 -5.61 -3.08 -19.12
C ASP A 204 -4.31 -3.30 -18.31
N GLN A 205 -3.19 -2.75 -18.76
CA GLN A 205 -1.93 -2.80 -17.99
C GLN A 205 -2.04 -1.97 -16.71
N ASP A 206 -2.81 -0.87 -16.72
CA ASP A 206 -3.04 -0.06 -15.53
C ASP A 206 -3.96 -0.76 -14.52
N LEU A 207 -4.90 -1.58 -15.01
CA LEU A 207 -5.75 -2.43 -14.16
C LEU A 207 -4.96 -3.53 -13.43
N ASN A 208 -3.86 -3.99 -14.02
CA ASN A 208 -3.00 -5.04 -13.47
C ASN A 208 -1.95 -4.54 -12.47
N ARG A 209 -1.88 -3.23 -12.21
CA ARG A 209 -0.91 -2.66 -11.26
C ARG A 209 -1.21 -3.10 -9.83
N ASP A 210 -0.18 -3.47 -9.09
CA ASP A 210 -0.33 -3.77 -7.66
C ASP A 210 -0.68 -2.49 -6.86
N VAL A 211 -1.64 -2.64 -5.96
CA VAL A 211 -2.17 -1.60 -5.07
C VAL A 211 -2.13 -2.11 -3.65
N PHE A 212 -1.44 -1.36 -2.79
CA PHE A 212 -1.60 -1.45 -1.36
C PHE A 212 -2.41 -0.24 -0.87
N LYS A 213 -3.64 -0.49 -0.41
CA LYS A 213 -4.51 0.52 0.22
C LYS A 213 -4.43 0.33 1.73
N SER A 214 -3.99 1.35 2.45
CA SER A 214 -3.97 1.34 3.93
C SER A 214 -5.37 1.58 4.49
N GLN A 215 -5.59 1.19 5.75
CA GLN A 215 -6.87 1.38 6.42
C GLN A 215 -7.25 2.86 6.54
N THR A 216 -6.27 3.75 6.67
CA THR A 216 -6.47 5.20 6.82
C THR A 216 -6.71 5.93 5.50
N ALA A 217 -6.55 5.26 4.36
CA ALA A 217 -6.68 5.89 3.06
C ALA A 217 -8.13 6.11 2.64
N LYS A 218 -8.43 7.33 2.18
CA LYS A 218 -9.60 7.65 1.38
C LYS A 218 -9.34 7.26 -0.07
N PHE A 219 -10.33 6.69 -0.72
CA PHE A 219 -10.26 6.29 -2.12
C PHE A 219 -11.38 6.98 -2.90
N SER A 220 -11.06 7.54 -4.06
CA SER A 220 -12.04 8.28 -4.87
C SER A 220 -11.90 7.99 -6.35
N ILE A 221 -13.04 7.95 -7.05
CA ILE A 221 -13.13 7.93 -8.52
C ILE A 221 -13.98 9.14 -8.94
N PRO A 222 -13.35 10.29 -9.27
CA PRO A 222 -14.06 11.54 -9.54
C PRO A 222 -15.07 11.43 -10.68
N GLU A 223 -14.77 10.66 -11.72
CA GLU A 223 -15.65 10.47 -12.88
C GLU A 223 -16.95 9.73 -12.54
N LEU A 224 -16.97 8.99 -11.42
CA LEU A 224 -18.15 8.30 -10.91
C LEU A 224 -18.78 8.99 -9.69
N GLU A 225 -18.22 10.14 -9.28
CA GLU A 225 -18.57 10.80 -8.00
C GLU A 225 -18.51 9.84 -6.80
N PHE A 226 -17.61 8.85 -6.87
CA PHE A 226 -17.48 7.82 -5.86
C PHE A 226 -16.40 8.19 -4.85
N ASP A 227 -16.76 8.14 -3.57
CA ASP A 227 -15.86 8.32 -2.44
C ASP A 227 -16.03 7.15 -1.46
N MET A 228 -14.93 6.47 -1.17
CA MET A 228 -14.81 5.51 -0.08
C MET A 228 -14.02 6.15 1.06
N GLU A 229 -14.70 6.33 2.19
CA GLU A 229 -14.10 6.87 3.41
C GLU A 229 -13.10 5.88 4.06
N PRO A 230 -12.11 6.38 4.81
CA PRO A 230 -11.17 5.55 5.56
C PRO A 230 -11.86 4.51 6.46
N GLY A 231 -11.21 3.37 6.65
CA GLY A 231 -11.74 2.23 7.41
C GLY A 231 -12.53 1.23 6.57
N SER A 232 -13.20 1.67 5.50
CA SER A 232 -13.92 0.81 4.55
C SER A 232 -12.97 -0.14 3.81
N LEU A 233 -13.36 -1.41 3.65
CA LEU A 233 -12.54 -2.52 3.11
C LEU A 233 -11.23 -2.83 3.86
N GLY A 234 -10.95 -2.15 4.98
CA GLY A 234 -9.71 -2.33 5.75
C GLY A 234 -8.44 -1.97 4.96
N SER A 235 -7.33 -2.60 5.35
CA SER A 235 -6.06 -2.58 4.61
C SER A 235 -6.03 -3.76 3.64
N LEU A 236 -5.61 -3.51 2.40
CA LEU A 236 -5.72 -4.46 1.32
C LEU A 236 -4.50 -4.37 0.38
N TYR A 237 -4.00 -5.53 -0.04
CA TYR A 237 -3.04 -5.68 -1.13
C TYR A 237 -3.70 -6.46 -2.26
N THR A 238 -3.80 -5.87 -3.45
CA THR A 238 -4.46 -6.46 -4.62
C THR A 238 -4.02 -5.72 -5.89
N THR A 239 -4.65 -5.94 -7.04
CA THR A 239 -4.47 -5.11 -8.24
C THR A 239 -5.50 -3.98 -8.30
N VAL A 240 -5.34 -2.99 -9.19
CA VAL A 240 -6.37 -1.97 -9.42
C VAL A 240 -7.72 -2.62 -9.75
N GLU A 241 -7.74 -3.61 -10.63
CA GLU A 241 -8.94 -4.40 -10.94
C GLU A 241 -9.52 -5.10 -9.72
N GLY A 242 -8.67 -5.78 -8.93
CA GLY A 242 -9.11 -6.50 -7.74
C GLY A 242 -9.67 -5.58 -6.66
N LEU A 243 -9.18 -4.35 -6.56
CA LEU A 243 -9.75 -3.33 -5.68
C LEU A 243 -11.15 -2.91 -6.15
N LEU A 244 -11.34 -2.67 -7.45
CA LEU A 244 -12.65 -2.33 -8.01
C LEU A 244 -13.65 -3.48 -7.86
N ALA A 245 -13.22 -4.72 -8.12
CA ALA A 245 -14.06 -5.89 -7.93
C ALA A 245 -14.55 -6.02 -6.48
N LYS A 246 -13.66 -5.82 -5.49
CA LYS A 246 -14.03 -5.83 -4.07
C LYS A 246 -14.96 -4.69 -3.69
N LEU A 247 -14.81 -3.51 -4.29
CA LEU A 247 -15.73 -2.40 -4.07
C LEU A 247 -17.14 -2.74 -4.57
N ILE A 248 -17.25 -3.35 -5.76
CA ILE A 248 -18.54 -3.79 -6.32
C ILE A 248 -19.18 -4.84 -5.40
N GLU A 249 -18.43 -5.88 -5.02
CA GLU A 249 -18.93 -6.94 -4.13
C GLU A 249 -19.44 -6.38 -2.79
N GLU A 250 -18.68 -5.48 -2.16
CA GLU A 250 -19.06 -4.88 -0.88
C GLU A 250 -20.31 -3.99 -0.99
N LEU A 251 -20.46 -3.26 -2.10
CA LEU A 251 -21.64 -2.45 -2.38
C LEU A 251 -22.88 -3.32 -2.62
N GLU A 252 -22.76 -4.44 -3.31
CA GLU A 252 -23.86 -5.38 -3.54
C GLU A 252 -24.30 -6.08 -2.24
N LEU A 253 -23.34 -6.50 -1.41
CA LEU A 253 -23.61 -7.22 -0.15
C LEU A 253 -24.23 -6.33 0.92
N ASN A 254 -23.72 -5.10 1.10
CA ASN A 254 -24.08 -4.25 2.23
C ASN A 254 -25.18 -3.22 1.92
N ASN A 255 -25.65 -3.15 0.67
CA ASN A 255 -26.65 -2.17 0.29
C ASN A 255 -28.02 -2.82 0.05
N PRO A 256 -28.81 -3.07 1.12
CA PRO A 256 -30.16 -3.64 1.00
C PRO A 256 -31.13 -2.71 0.25
N PHE A 257 -30.74 -1.46 -0.06
CA PHE A 257 -31.54 -0.48 -0.78
C PHE A 257 -31.39 -0.55 -2.31
N GLY A 258 -30.57 -1.48 -2.84
CA GLY A 258 -30.55 -1.76 -4.28
C GLY A 258 -31.87 -2.34 -4.82
N GLN A 259 -32.77 -2.81 -3.93
CA GLN A 259 -34.12 -3.24 -4.27
C GLN A 259 -35.11 -2.76 -3.20
N GLY A 260 -36.21 -2.10 -3.61
CA GLY A 260 -37.33 -1.78 -2.72
C GLY A 260 -37.79 -0.32 -2.70
N ASP A 261 -37.24 0.56 -3.53
CA ASP A 261 -37.92 1.82 -3.84
C ASP A 261 -39.00 1.59 -4.92
N SER A 262 -39.76 2.64 -5.25
CA SER A 262 -40.78 2.56 -6.31
C SER A 262 -40.19 2.68 -7.72
N ALA A 263 -38.86 2.69 -7.87
CA ALA A 263 -38.24 2.71 -9.18
C ALA A 263 -38.51 1.36 -9.86
N GLN A 264 -39.05 1.41 -11.08
CA GLN A 264 -39.24 0.22 -11.87
C GLN A 264 -37.90 -0.16 -12.49
N ASP A 265 -37.53 -1.44 -12.42
CA ASP A 265 -36.37 -1.98 -13.13
C ASP A 265 -36.49 -1.59 -14.62
N GLN A 266 -35.56 -0.77 -15.11
CA GLN A 266 -35.45 -0.38 -16.53
C GLN A 266 -34.49 -1.28 -17.28
#